data_AF-A0A7Y9GK63-F1
#
_entry.id   AF-A0A7Y9GK63-F1
#
_cell.length_a   1.000
_cell.length_b   1.000
_cell.length_c   1.000
_cell.angle_alpha   90.00
_cell.angle_beta   90.00
_cell.angle_gamma   90.00
#
_symmetry.space_group_name_H-M   'P 1'
#
loop_
_entity.id
_entity.type
_entity.pdbx_description
1 polymer ?
#
loop_
_entity_poly.entity_id
_entity_poly.type
_entity_poly.pdbx_seq_one_letter_code
_entity_poly.pdbx_strand_id
1 'polypeptide(L)'
;MRATPAELELHHLTYRGVVRADTGWQAWEPHRDLVPLHPYCHELLHRLIDRDAVLSRHRTRRAASLFALHRLRAKLATIGEAP
;
A
#
# COMPACT_ATOMS: atom_id res chain seq x y z
N MET A 1 1.19 7.73 -15.33
CA MET A 1 2.28 8.35 -14.53
C MET A 1 3.42 7.35 -14.45
N ARG A 2 4.62 7.70 -14.91
CA ARG A 2 5.80 6.83 -14.79
C ARG A 2 6.69 7.39 -13.68
N ALA A 3 7.17 6.54 -12.77
CA ALA A 3 8.19 6.86 -11.77
C ALA A 3 9.44 6.02 -12.06
N THR A 4 10.60 6.60 -11.76
CA THR A 4 11.86 5.88 -11.65
C THR A 4 11.91 5.08 -10.34
N PRO A 5 12.79 4.07 -10.22
CA PRO A 5 12.92 3.32 -8.96
C PRO A 5 13.21 4.18 -7.73
N ALA A 6 13.94 5.29 -7.90
CA ALA A 6 14.29 6.20 -6.80
C ALA A 6 13.08 7.02 -6.29
N GLU A 7 12.01 7.10 -7.06
CA GLU A 7 10.78 7.83 -6.72
C GLU A 7 9.69 6.91 -6.16
N LEU A 8 9.96 5.60 -6.05
CA LEU A 8 8.99 4.64 -5.52
C LEU A 8 9.00 4.62 -3.99
N GLU A 9 7.81 4.58 -3.42
CA GLU A 9 7.60 4.38 -2.00
C GLU A 9 7.19 2.93 -1.74
N LEU A 10 7.62 2.37 -0.60
CA LEU A 10 7.26 1.02 -0.21
C LEU A 10 6.02 1.03 0.67
N HIS A 11 4.97 0.35 0.21
CA HIS A 11 3.78 0.10 1.00
C HIS A 11 3.90 -1.23 1.75
N HIS A 12 3.72 -1.19 3.07
CA HIS A 12 3.72 -2.37 3.92
C HIS A 12 2.34 -3.04 3.92
N LEU A 13 2.25 -4.29 3.46
CA LEU A 13 1.01 -5.08 3.55
C LEU A 13 0.66 -5.44 5.01
N THR A 14 1.65 -5.46 5.88
CA THR A 14 1.51 -5.78 7.30
C THR A 14 2.59 -5.05 8.08
N TYR A 15 2.34 -4.78 9.36
CA TYR A 15 3.32 -4.18 10.28
C TYR A 15 3.84 -5.20 11.30
N ARG A 16 3.82 -6.49 10.95
CA ARG A 16 4.24 -7.57 11.85
C ARG A 16 5.76 -7.60 12.06
N GLY A 17 6.52 -7.04 11.13
CA GLY A 17 7.97 -6.89 11.25
C GLY A 17 8.38 -5.59 11.96
N VAL A 18 7.41 -4.75 12.32
CA VAL A 18 7.68 -3.53 13.09
C VAL A 18 7.96 -3.89 14.53
N VAL A 19 9.19 -3.64 14.96
CA VAL A 19 9.66 -3.90 16.32
C VAL A 19 10.29 -2.64 16.89
N ARG A 20 10.24 -2.54 18.23
CA ARG A 20 10.95 -1.49 18.97
C ARG A 20 12.38 -1.99 19.23
N ALA A 21 13.36 -1.34 18.62
CA ALA A 21 14.79 -1.54 18.85
C ALA A 21 15.36 -0.40 19.71
N ASP A 22 16.62 -0.53 20.12
CA ASP A 22 17.30 0.46 20.98
C ASP A 22 17.36 1.85 20.34
N THR A 23 17.42 1.92 19.00
CA THR A 23 17.48 3.17 18.23
C THR A 23 16.12 3.68 17.77
N GLY A 24 15.02 3.02 18.14
CA GLY A 24 13.66 3.40 17.76
C GLY A 24 12.89 2.28 17.08
N TRP A 25 11.85 2.65 16.30
CA TRP A 25 11.06 1.69 15.55
C TRP A 25 11.76 1.28 14.27
N GLN A 26 11.87 -0.02 14.05
CA GLN A 26 12.44 -0.57 12.83
C GLN A 26 11.42 -1.48 12.16
N ALA A 27 11.35 -1.40 10.84
CA ALA A 27 10.43 -2.15 10.00
C ALA A 27 11.19 -3.25 9.27
N TRP A 28 10.98 -4.51 9.67
CA TRP A 28 11.69 -5.69 9.14
C TRP A 28 10.79 -6.58 8.28
N GLU A 29 9.85 -5.98 7.56
CA GLU A 29 8.97 -6.72 6.66
C GLU A 29 9.77 -7.44 5.56
N PRO A 30 9.46 -8.72 5.28
CA PRO A 30 10.07 -9.42 4.17
C PRO A 30 9.65 -8.76 2.85
N HIS A 31 10.48 -8.88 1.80
CA HIS A 31 10.23 -8.22 0.51
C HIS A 31 8.85 -8.56 -0.08
N ARG A 32 8.36 -9.79 0.13
CA ARG A 32 7.01 -10.24 -0.30
C ARG A 32 5.84 -9.49 0.35
N ASP A 33 6.11 -8.77 1.44
CA ASP A 33 5.12 -7.98 2.18
C ASP A 33 5.28 -6.48 1.92
N LEU A 34 6.13 -6.11 0.95
CA LEU A 34 6.35 -4.76 0.50
C LEU A 34 5.89 -4.62 -0.96
N VAL A 35 5.16 -3.56 -1.24
CA VAL A 35 4.71 -3.24 -2.60
C VAL A 35 5.22 -1.86 -3.00
N PRO A 36 6.03 -1.75 -4.06
CA PRO A 36 6.49 -0.45 -4.54
C PRO A 36 5.34 0.28 -5.25
N LEU A 37 5.14 1.55 -4.93
CA LEU A 37 4.11 2.40 -5.50
C LEU A 37 4.67 3.79 -5.83
N HIS A 38 4.14 4.39 -6.88
CA HIS A 38 4.30 5.83 -7.08
C HIS A 38 3.65 6.59 -5.91
N PRO A 39 4.22 7.70 -5.39
CA PRO A 39 3.71 8.43 -4.21
C PRO A 39 2.21 8.74 -4.27
N TYR A 40 1.73 9.26 -5.40
CA TYR A 40 0.30 9.49 -5.64
C TYR A 40 -0.58 8.23 -5.49
N CYS A 41 -0.14 7.09 -6.04
CA CYS A 41 -0.86 5.82 -5.92
C CYS A 41 -0.84 5.30 -4.49
N HIS A 42 0.26 5.53 -3.77
CA HIS A 42 0.40 5.17 -2.36
C HIS A 42 -0.59 5.95 -1.50
N GLU A 43 -0.68 7.26 -1.70
CA GLU A 43 -1.63 8.12 -1.00
C GLU A 43 -3.09 7.74 -1.32
N LEU A 44 -3.40 7.47 -2.59
CA LEU A 44 -4.73 7.00 -2.99
C LEU A 44 -5.11 5.67 -2.32
N LEU A 45 -4.16 4.74 -2.23
CA LEU A 45 -4.38 3.47 -1.55
C LEU A 45 -4.72 3.68 -0.07
N HIS A 46 -3.99 4.56 0.63
CA HIS A 46 -4.30 4.90 2.02
C HIS A 46 -5.70 5.49 2.14
N ARG A 47 -6.06 6.45 1.28
CA ARG A 47 -7.40 7.03 1.24
C ARG A 47 -8.50 5.99 1.00
N LEU A 48 -8.27 4.95 0.20
CA LEU A 48 -9.23 3.87 -0.01
C LEU A 48 -9.44 3.02 1.25
N ILE A 49 -8.36 2.71 1.96
CA ILE A 49 -8.45 1.91 3.20
C ILE A 49 -9.14 2.72 4.30
N ASP A 50 -8.74 3.98 4.47
CA ASP A 50 -9.20 4.80 5.60
C ASP A 50 -10.66 5.22 5.48
N ARG A 51 -11.18 5.36 4.25
CA ARG A 51 -12.59 5.73 3.99
C ARG A 51 -13.56 4.56 4.14
N ASP A 52 -13.09 3.33 4.02
CA ASP A 52 -13.93 2.14 4.14
C ASP A 52 -13.85 1.60 5.57
N ALA A 53 -14.97 1.69 6.31
CA ALA A 53 -15.04 1.24 7.70
C ALA A 53 -14.74 -0.27 7.86
N VAL A 54 -15.08 -1.08 6.85
CA VAL A 54 -14.80 -2.52 6.86
C VAL A 54 -13.31 -2.77 6.65
N LEU A 55 -12.69 -2.09 5.68
CA LEU A 55 -11.25 -2.24 5.43
C LEU A 55 -10.41 -1.69 6.59
N SER A 56 -10.81 -0.56 7.17
CA SER A 56 -10.05 0.09 8.25
C SER A 56 -10.18 -0.62 9.60
N ARG A 57 -11.34 -1.22 9.93
CA ARG A 57 -11.62 -1.73 11.29
C ARG A 57 -11.93 -3.22 11.38
N HIS A 58 -12.42 -3.84 10.32
CA HIS A 58 -12.96 -5.21 10.36
C HIS A 58 -12.16 -6.22 9.54
N ARG A 59 -11.04 -5.79 8.95
CA ARG A 59 -10.12 -6.64 8.21
C ARG A 59 -8.73 -6.56 8.80
N THR A 60 -7.95 -7.63 8.62
CA THR A 60 -6.52 -7.58 8.89
C THR A 60 -5.87 -6.55 7.95
N ARG A 61 -4.78 -5.92 8.39
CA ARG A 61 -4.05 -4.95 7.56
C ARG A 61 -3.69 -5.53 6.19
N ARG A 62 -3.25 -6.79 6.15
CA ARG A 62 -2.94 -7.51 4.89
C ARG A 62 -4.15 -7.60 3.97
N ALA A 63 -5.29 -8.04 4.49
CA ALA A 63 -6.50 -8.17 3.67
C ALA A 63 -6.96 -6.80 3.14
N ALA A 64 -6.92 -5.77 3.98
CA ALA A 64 -7.26 -4.40 3.59
C ALA A 64 -6.34 -3.86 2.49
N SER A 65 -5.02 -3.98 2.65
CA SER A 65 -4.03 -3.55 1.66
C SER A 65 -4.17 -4.29 0.33
N LEU A 66 -4.32 -5.63 0.36
CA LEU A 66 -4.49 -6.41 -0.87
C LEU A 66 -5.78 -6.05 -1.62
N PHE A 67 -6.88 -5.84 -0.89
CA PHE A 67 -8.14 -5.42 -1.49
C PHE A 67 -8.03 -4.02 -2.11
N ALA A 68 -7.44 -3.07 -1.40
CA ALA A 68 -7.24 -1.71 -1.89
C ALA A 68 -6.32 -1.67 -3.12
N LEU A 69 -5.23 -2.45 -3.12
CA LEU A 69 -4.35 -2.63 -4.28
C LEU A 69 -5.11 -3.15 -5.49
N HIS A 70 -5.94 -4.18 -5.30
CA HIS A 70 -6.74 -4.74 -6.39
C HIS A 70 -7.68 -3.69 -6.99
N ARG A 71 -8.41 -2.94 -6.14
CA ARG A 71 -9.30 -1.84 -6.56
C ARG A 71 -8.55 -0.72 -7.28
N LEU A 72 -7.40 -0.31 -6.75
CA LEU A 72 -6.59 0.75 -7.34
C LEU A 72 -6.09 0.33 -8.74
N ARG A 73 -5.59 -0.90 -8.89
CA ARG A 73 -5.14 -1.43 -10.19
C ARG A 73 -6.26 -1.47 -11.22
N ALA A 74 -7.45 -1.95 -10.83
CA ALA A 74 -8.62 -1.96 -11.70
C ALA A 74 -8.98 -0.54 -12.19
N LYS A 75 -9.00 0.45 -11.28
CA LYS A 75 -9.29 1.84 -11.64
C LYS A 75 -8.22 2.47 -12.54
N LEU A 76 -6.95 2.16 -12.32
CA LEU A 76 -5.87 2.67 -13.16
C LEU A 76 -5.91 2.06 -14.57
N ALA A 77 -6.28 0.78 -14.69
CA ALA A 77 -6.46 0.12 -15.98
C ALA A 77 -7.56 0.82 -16.81
N THR A 78 -8.72 1.13 -16.19
CA THR A 78 -9.80 1.82 -16.89
C THR A 78 -9.45 3.24 -17.33
N ILE A 79 -8.52 3.92 -16.64
CA ILE A 79 -8.07 5.27 -17.01
C ILE A 79 -7.01 5.22 -18.13
N GLY A 80 -6.22 4.14 -18.19
CA GLY A 80 -5.20 3.94 -19.22
C GLY A 80 -5.75 3.46 -20.57
N GLU A 81 -7.04 3.14 -20.65
CA GLU A 81 -7.73 2.59 -21.82
C GLU A 81 -8.61 3.64 -22.54
N ALA A 82 -8.28 4.93 -22.41
CA ALA A 82 -8.88 5.98 -23.24
C ALA A 82 -8.30 5.90 -24.67
N PRO A 83 -9.14 5.96 -25.73
CA PRO A 83 -8.71 5.85 -27.13
C PRO A 83 -7.79 6.99 -27.58
#